data_AF-A0A420JAE0-F1
#
_entry.id   AF-A0A420JAE0-F1
#
_cell.length_a   1.000
_cell.length_b   1.000
_cell.length_c   1.000
_cell.angle_alpha   90.00
_cell.angle_beta   90.00
_cell.angle_gamma   90.00
#
_symmetry.space_group_name_H-M   'P 1'
#
loop_
_entity.id
_entity.type
_entity.pdbx_description
1 polymer ?
#
loop_
_entity_poly.entity_id
_entity_poly.type
_entity_poly.pdbx_seq_one_letter_code
_entity_poly.pdbx_strand_id
1 'polypeptide(L)'
;MKYGGAEDSLGYLPKCRTAPNCIFLGNPTILKGNARKYYYHRIFKLKIGHEGSIKRIREHFETEERRQDHLAQWYDLSLQVIVHDNPGKSLMECLRCFLKSYISYKMDYQRK
;
A
#
# COMPACT_ATOMS: atom_id res chain seq x y z
N MET A 1 -10.68 22.32 -3.97
CA MET A 1 -9.87 21.67 -2.92
C MET A 1 -8.50 21.38 -3.49
N LYS A 2 -7.44 22.03 -2.98
CA LYS A 2 -6.05 21.72 -3.32
C LYS A 2 -5.50 20.83 -2.21
N TYR A 3 -5.17 19.59 -2.53
CA TYR A 3 -4.40 18.73 -1.63
C TYR A 3 -2.92 19.06 -1.83
N GLY A 4 -2.42 20.04 -1.08
CA GLY A 4 -1.00 20.31 -0.89
C GLY A 4 -0.60 19.83 0.50
N GLY A 5 -0.10 18.59 0.59
CA GLY A 5 0.58 18.07 1.77
C GLY A 5 2.07 18.31 1.59
N ALA A 6 2.62 19.23 2.37
CA ALA A 6 4.01 19.66 2.34
C ALA A 6 4.94 18.57 2.91
N GLU A 7 5.42 17.67 2.06
CA GLU A 7 6.56 16.80 2.35
C GLU A 7 7.39 16.56 1.06
N ASP A 8 7.38 17.51 0.11
CA ASP A 8 8.29 17.49 -1.05
C ASP A 8 9.63 18.10 -0.66
N SER A 9 10.33 17.45 0.26
CA SER A 9 11.78 17.60 0.32
C SER A 9 12.35 16.93 -0.92
N LEU A 10 12.45 17.69 -2.00
CA LEU A 10 13.10 17.38 -3.28
C LEU A 10 14.60 17.11 -3.05
N GLY A 11 14.91 15.99 -2.42
CA GLY A 11 16.26 15.44 -2.41
C GLY A 11 16.58 14.87 -3.78
N TYR A 12 17.28 15.67 -4.61
CA TYR A 12 18.02 15.27 -5.81
C TYR A 12 17.46 14.05 -6.58
N LEU A 13 16.44 14.28 -7.41
CA LEU A 13 16.07 13.34 -8.46
C LEU A 13 16.64 13.82 -9.80
N PRO A 14 17.44 12.99 -10.52
CA PRO A 14 17.88 13.31 -11.87
C PRO A 14 16.66 13.55 -12.76
N LYS A 15 16.69 14.64 -13.54
CA LYS A 15 15.64 15.01 -14.49
C LYS A 15 15.48 13.94 -15.57
N CYS A 16 14.64 12.92 -15.31
CA CYS A 16 14.13 12.04 -16.35
C CYS A 16 12.70 12.47 -16.70
N ARG A 17 12.58 13.61 -17.39
CA ARG A 17 11.37 13.92 -18.17
C ARG A 17 11.69 13.58 -19.62
N THR A 18 10.74 12.92 -20.29
CA THR A 18 10.68 12.69 -21.75
C THR A 18 11.55 11.58 -22.38
N ALA A 19 11.43 10.33 -21.92
CA ALA A 19 11.60 9.19 -22.82
C ALA A 19 10.63 8.04 -22.46
N PRO A 20 9.95 7.40 -23.43
CA PRO A 20 9.01 6.30 -23.19
C PRO A 20 9.69 5.06 -22.56
N ASN A 21 11.02 4.98 -22.62
CA ASN A 21 11.81 3.88 -22.08
C ASN A 21 12.18 4.06 -20.59
N CYS A 22 11.82 5.18 -19.96
CA CYS A 22 12.10 5.42 -18.53
C CYS A 22 11.18 4.66 -17.58
N ILE A 23 10.08 4.08 -18.07
CA ILE A 23 9.21 3.20 -17.26
C ILE A 23 10.00 1.98 -16.77
N PHE A 24 10.98 1.51 -17.57
CA PHE A 24 11.88 0.39 -17.25
C PHE A 24 12.91 0.69 -16.14
N LEU A 25 13.10 1.96 -15.78
CA LEU A 25 13.94 2.40 -14.65
C LEU A 25 13.08 2.87 -13.45
N GLY A 26 11.75 2.75 -13.57
CA GLY A 26 10.75 3.34 -12.67
C GLY A 26 10.61 2.71 -11.28
N ASN A 27 11.49 1.76 -10.91
CA ASN A 27 11.32 1.02 -9.66
C ASN A 27 11.29 1.91 -8.41
N PRO A 28 12.24 2.82 -8.12
CA PRO A 28 12.16 3.58 -6.88
C PRO A 28 11.07 4.66 -6.87
N THR A 29 10.78 5.27 -8.02
CA THR A 29 9.90 6.45 -8.11
C THR A 29 8.44 6.09 -7.84
N ILE A 30 8.01 4.90 -8.28
CA ILE A 30 6.63 4.42 -8.10
C ILE A 30 6.41 3.93 -6.66
N LEU A 31 7.45 3.43 -5.98
CA LEU A 31 7.34 2.94 -4.61
C LEU A 31 6.98 4.07 -3.65
N LYS A 32 6.21 3.76 -2.63
CA LYS A 32 5.81 4.68 -1.55
C LYS A 32 6.10 4.05 -0.19
N GLY A 33 6.07 4.87 0.86
CA GLY A 33 6.15 4.41 2.24
C GLY A 33 7.31 3.44 2.50
N ASN A 34 6.99 2.30 3.13
CA ASN A 34 7.97 1.30 3.52
C ASN A 34 8.64 0.60 2.33
N ALA A 35 7.92 0.40 1.23
CA ALA A 35 8.52 -0.21 0.03
C ALA A 35 9.63 0.67 -0.56
N ARG A 36 9.45 1.99 -0.56
CA ARG A 36 10.50 2.95 -0.97
C ARG A 36 11.70 2.90 -0.01
N LYS A 37 11.44 2.91 1.29
CA LYS A 37 12.50 2.80 2.33
C LYS A 37 13.28 1.50 2.16
N TYR A 38 12.58 0.37 2.04
CA TYR A 38 13.18 -0.95 1.84
C TYR A 38 14.06 -0.98 0.57
N TYR A 39 13.58 -0.42 -0.53
CA TYR A 39 14.36 -0.36 -1.77
C TYR A 39 15.70 0.34 -1.57
N TYR A 40 15.71 1.57 -1.03
CA TYR A 40 16.96 2.31 -0.85
C TYR A 40 17.88 1.73 0.23
N HIS A 41 17.33 1.16 1.31
CA HIS A 41 18.14 0.60 2.39
C HIS A 41 18.71 -0.78 2.07
N ARG A 42 17.96 -1.64 1.36
CA ARG A 42 18.28 -3.07 1.20
C ARG A 42 18.54 -3.49 -0.24
N ILE A 43 17.89 -2.90 -1.24
CA ILE A 43 18.00 -3.34 -2.64
C ILE A 43 19.02 -2.50 -3.41
N PHE A 44 18.98 -1.18 -3.30
CA PHE A 44 19.84 -0.27 -4.05
C PHE A 44 21.33 -0.57 -3.88
N LYS A 45 21.74 -0.96 -2.66
CA LYS A 45 23.13 -1.32 -2.34
C LYS A 45 23.60 -2.62 -3.00
N LEU A 46 22.68 -3.51 -3.41
CA LEU A 46 23.00 -4.81 -3.97
C LEU A 46 23.33 -4.74 -5.47
N LYS A 47 23.09 -3.59 -6.12
CA LYS A 47 23.31 -3.39 -7.56
C LYS A 47 22.70 -4.50 -8.43
N ILE A 48 21.61 -5.11 -7.95
CA ILE A 48 20.86 -6.12 -8.69
C ILE A 48 20.05 -5.44 -9.78
N GLY A 49 19.96 -6.06 -10.95
CA GLY A 49 19.20 -5.53 -12.08
C GLY A 49 17.71 -5.34 -11.76
N HIS A 50 16.98 -4.75 -12.71
CA HIS A 50 15.56 -4.42 -12.58
C HIS A 50 14.70 -5.60 -12.09
N GLU A 51 14.80 -6.76 -12.75
CA GLU A 51 14.05 -7.97 -12.39
C GLU A 51 14.40 -8.49 -10.99
N GLY A 52 15.70 -8.45 -10.64
CA GLY A 52 16.14 -8.86 -9.30
C GLY A 52 15.58 -7.96 -8.20
N SER A 53 15.49 -6.65 -8.49
CA SER A 53 14.87 -5.68 -7.59
C SER A 53 13.38 -5.94 -7.40
N ILE A 54 12.64 -6.17 -8.49
CA ILE A 54 11.20 -6.51 -8.42
C ILE A 54 10.99 -7.79 -7.61
N LYS A 55 11.75 -8.84 -7.92
CA LYS A 55 11.66 -10.12 -7.22
C LYS A 55 11.86 -9.95 -5.72
N ARG A 56 12.89 -9.21 -5.30
CA ARG A 56 13.19 -8.95 -3.88
C ARG A 56 12.12 -8.10 -3.17
N ILE A 57 11.50 -7.15 -3.86
CA ILE A 57 10.38 -6.38 -3.32
C ILE A 57 9.19 -7.32 -3.12
N ARG A 58 8.85 -8.10 -4.14
CA ARG A 58 7.74 -9.06 -4.09
C ARG A 58 7.92 -10.07 -2.95
N GLU A 59 9.08 -10.70 -2.86
CA GLU A 59 9.41 -11.65 -1.79
C GLU A 59 9.28 -11.04 -0.38
N HIS A 60 9.61 -9.76 -0.22
CA HIS A 60 9.55 -9.09 1.08
C HIS A 60 8.14 -8.61 1.46
N PHE A 61 7.34 -8.19 0.47
CA PHE A 61 6.04 -7.57 0.72
C PHE A 61 4.85 -8.49 0.50
N GLU A 62 4.89 -9.33 -0.54
CA GLU A 62 3.82 -10.25 -0.96
C GLU A 62 4.05 -11.65 -0.39
N THR A 63 4.22 -11.77 0.93
CA THR A 63 4.31 -13.08 1.58
C THR A 63 2.93 -13.75 1.62
N GLU A 64 2.91 -15.08 1.58
CA GLU A 64 1.67 -15.86 1.64
C GLU A 64 0.87 -15.58 2.92
N GLU A 65 1.56 -15.47 4.05
CA GLU A 65 0.97 -15.11 5.35
C GLU A 65 0.26 -13.75 5.27
N ARG A 66 0.91 -12.72 4.73
CA ARG A 66 0.28 -11.40 4.56
C ARG A 66 -0.91 -11.45 3.61
N ARG A 67 -0.82 -12.26 2.56
CA ARG A 67 -1.94 -12.47 1.63
C ARG A 67 -3.14 -13.07 2.36
N GLN A 68 -2.91 -14.08 3.19
CA GLN A 68 -3.96 -14.72 3.98
C GLN A 68 -4.54 -13.76 5.02
N ASP A 69 -3.71 -13.00 5.73
CA ASP A 69 -4.17 -11.96 6.66
C ASP A 69 -5.04 -10.91 5.96
N HIS A 70 -4.64 -10.46 4.78
CA HIS A 70 -5.43 -9.50 3.99
C HIS A 70 -6.77 -10.09 3.56
N LEU A 71 -6.81 -11.35 3.15
CA LEU A 71 -8.04 -12.04 2.78
C LEU A 71 -8.97 -12.22 3.99
N ALA A 72 -8.43 -12.66 5.13
CA ALA A 72 -9.19 -12.81 6.38
C ALA A 72 -9.82 -11.47 6.81
N GLN A 73 -9.02 -10.40 6.85
CA GLN A 73 -9.51 -9.06 7.16
C GLN A 73 -10.58 -8.58 6.17
N TRP A 74 -10.45 -8.93 4.89
CA TRP A 74 -11.45 -8.59 3.87
C TRP A 74 -12.77 -9.35 4.07
N TYR A 75 -12.72 -10.63 4.42
CA TYR A 75 -13.92 -11.42 4.72
C TYR A 75 -14.68 -10.85 5.93
N ASP A 76 -13.96 -10.41 6.95
CA ASP A 76 -14.55 -9.78 8.14
C ASP A 76 -15.10 -8.37 7.82
N LEU A 77 -14.54 -7.70 6.82
CA LEU A 77 -15.00 -6.40 6.30
C LEU A 77 -16.11 -6.54 5.27
N SER A 78 -17.20 -7.24 5.62
CA SER A 78 -18.42 -7.24 4.81
C SER A 78 -19.59 -6.64 5.59
N LEU A 79 -20.42 -5.84 4.90
CA LEU A 79 -21.62 -5.28 5.51
C LEU A 79 -22.58 -6.39 5.98
N GLN A 80 -22.60 -7.52 5.27
CA GLN A 80 -23.40 -8.69 5.64
C GLN A 80 -22.95 -9.29 6.98
N VAL A 81 -21.65 -9.50 7.17
CA VAL A 81 -21.08 -9.97 8.45
C VAL A 81 -21.41 -8.97 9.56
N ILE A 82 -21.25 -7.67 9.32
CA ILE A 82 -21.54 -6.65 10.33
C ILE A 82 -23.02 -6.59 10.71
N VAL A 83 -23.93 -6.77 9.74
CA VAL A 83 -25.38 -6.85 10.03
C VAL A 83 -25.71 -8.11 10.81
N HIS A 84 -25.13 -9.25 10.43
CA HIS A 84 -25.31 -10.52 11.15
C HIS A 84 -24.84 -10.44 12.60
N ASP A 85 -23.67 -9.83 12.84
CA ASP A 85 -23.06 -9.73 14.16
C ASP A 85 -23.68 -8.62 15.04
N ASN A 86 -24.57 -7.80 14.47
CA ASN A 86 -25.23 -6.71 15.17
C ASN A 86 -26.76 -6.73 14.93
N PRO A 87 -27.47 -7.79 15.36
CA PRO A 87 -28.89 -7.96 15.06
C PRO A 87 -29.79 -6.88 15.71
N GLY A 88 -29.30 -6.17 16.72
CA GLY A 88 -30.02 -5.07 17.38
C GLY A 88 -29.77 -3.68 16.80
N LYS A 89 -28.92 -3.55 15.77
CA LYS A 89 -28.60 -2.26 15.15
C LYS A 89 -29.40 -2.05 13.87
N SER A 90 -29.79 -0.82 13.61
CA SER A 90 -30.35 -0.44 12.31
C SER A 90 -29.31 -0.59 11.20
N LEU A 91 -29.76 -0.78 9.96
CA LEU A 91 -28.87 -0.88 8.80
C LEU A 91 -27.93 0.34 8.69
N MET A 92 -28.42 1.54 9.02
CA MET A 92 -27.62 2.77 9.01
C MET A 92 -26.50 2.78 10.07
N GLU A 93 -26.71 2.13 11.20
CA GLU A 93 -25.67 1.96 12.23
C GLU A 93 -24.67 0.89 11.82
N CYS A 94 -25.11 -0.20 11.20
CA CYS A 94 -24.24 -1.22 10.62
C CYS A 94 -23.36 -0.63 9.51
N LEU A 95 -23.92 0.22 8.63
CA LEU A 95 -23.15 0.96 7.62
C LEU A 95 -22.09 1.88 8.25
N ARG A 96 -22.42 2.57 9.34
CA ARG A 96 -21.44 3.38 10.08
C ARG A 96 -20.32 2.53 10.68
N CYS A 97 -20.65 1.36 11.24
CA CYS A 97 -19.66 0.42 11.78
C CYS A 97 -18.73 -0.10 10.66
N PHE A 98 -19.29 -0.42 9.50
CA PHE A 98 -18.54 -0.82 8.32
C PHE A 98 -17.56 0.27 7.87
N LEU A 99 -18.05 1.50 7.66
CA LEU A 99 -17.22 2.62 7.21
C LEU A 99 -16.07 2.91 8.19
N LYS A 100 -16.34 2.86 9.50
CA LYS A 100 -15.31 3.04 10.53
C LYS A 100 -14.21 1.98 10.42
N SER A 101 -14.60 0.72 10.29
CA SER A 101 -13.66 -0.41 10.18
C SER A 101 -12.86 -0.34 8.88
N TYR A 102 -13.51 0.02 7.77
CA TYR A 102 -12.86 0.18 6.47
C TYR A 102 -11.85 1.33 6.45
N ILE A 103 -12.18 2.48 7.05
CA ILE A 103 -11.23 3.60 7.17
C ILE A 103 -10.03 3.20 8.02
N SER A 104 -10.24 2.49 9.14
CA SER A 104 -9.14 1.99 9.97
C SER A 104 -8.22 1.06 9.17
N TYR A 105 -8.79 0.07 8.48
CA TYR A 105 -8.05 -0.84 7.61
C TYR A 105 -7.23 -0.10 6.57
N LYS A 106 -7.82 0.90 5.91
CA LYS A 106 -7.12 1.71 4.89
C LYS A 106 -5.92 2.45 5.47
N MET A 107 -6.03 2.99 6.69
CA MET A 107 -4.91 3.68 7.35
C MET A 107 -3.79 2.71 7.76
N ASP A 108 -4.12 1.49 8.16
CA ASP A 108 -3.15 0.45 8.48
C ASP A 108 -2.46 -0.10 7.23
N TYR A 109 -3.20 -0.28 6.13
CA TYR A 109 -2.64 -0.69 4.85
C TYR A 109 -1.58 0.29 4.32
N GLN A 110 -1.82 1.60 4.45
CA GLN A 110 -0.87 2.63 3.99
C GLN A 110 0.37 2.75 4.90
N ARG A 111 0.33 2.21 6.12
CA ARG A 111 1.45 2.18 7.06
C ARG A 111 2.39 0.99 6.86
N LYS A 112 1.92 -0.10 6.24
CA LYS A 112 2.70 -1.30 5.95
C LYS A 112 3.56 -1.12 4.69
#